data_AF-A0A3M1K1A6-F1
#
_entry.id   AF-A0A3M1K1A6-F1
#
_cell.length_a   1.000
_cell.length_b   1.000
_cell.length_c   1.000
_cell.angle_alpha   90.00
_cell.angle_beta   90.00
_cell.angle_gamma   90.00
#
_symmetry.space_group_name_H-M   'P 1'
#
loop_
_entity.id
_entity.type
_entity.pdbx_description
1 polymer ?
#
loop_
_entity_poly.entity_id
_entity_poly.type
_entity_poly.pdbx_seq_one_letter_code
_entity_poly.pdbx_strand_id
1 'polypeptide(L)'
;MSNTAITPELVAEHGIDEREYARILELLGREPNLTELGIFSVMWSEHCSYKSSRIHLKKLPTKAPWVIQGPGENAGVVDIGEGFAAVFK
;
A
#
# COMPACT_ATOMS: atom_id res chain seq x y z
N MET A 1 5.81 -25.51 13.63
CA MET A 1 5.04 -24.55 12.80
C MET A 1 3.72 -25.21 12.45
N SER A 2 2.59 -24.57 12.74
CA SER A 2 1.27 -25.11 12.36
C SER A 2 1.18 -25.14 10.85
N ASN A 3 1.03 -26.33 10.27
CA ASN A 3 0.82 -26.50 8.83
C ASN A 3 -0.66 -26.27 8.50
N THR A 4 -1.10 -25.01 8.63
CA THR A 4 -2.47 -24.61 8.32
C THR A 4 -2.63 -24.54 6.81
N ALA A 5 -3.55 -25.33 6.24
CA ALA A 5 -3.87 -25.28 4.82
C ALA A 5 -4.54 -23.95 4.47
N ILE A 6 -4.18 -23.36 3.32
CA ILE A 6 -4.79 -22.13 2.83
C ILE A 6 -6.02 -22.47 1.99
N THR A 7 -7.19 -22.40 2.61
CA THR A 7 -8.47 -22.65 1.93
C THR A 7 -9.07 -21.35 1.38
N PRO A 8 -9.97 -21.41 0.37
CA PRO A 8 -10.66 -20.23 -0.13
C PRO A 8 -11.41 -19.44 0.96
N GLU A 9 -11.98 -20.12 1.94
CA GLU A 9 -12.67 -19.50 3.07
C GLU A 9 -11.71 -18.70 3.93
N LEU A 10 -10.53 -19.27 4.24
CA LEU A 10 -9.50 -18.57 5.01
C LEU A 10 -8.96 -17.34 4.25
N VAL A 11 -8.82 -17.43 2.93
CA VAL A 11 -8.41 -16.31 2.08
C VAL A 11 -9.47 -15.19 2.14
N ALA A 12 -10.75 -15.54 2.03
CA ALA A 12 -11.85 -14.60 2.13
C ALA A 12 -11.95 -13.95 3.52
N GLU A 13 -11.72 -14.71 4.60
CA GLU A 13 -11.63 -14.18 5.97
C GLU A 13 -10.51 -13.15 6.14
N HIS A 14 -9.43 -13.28 5.35
CA HIS A 14 -8.34 -12.30 5.28
C HIS A 14 -8.67 -11.09 4.40
N GLY A 15 -9.90 -10.96 3.90
CA GLY A 15 -10.33 -9.84 3.07
C GLY A 15 -9.64 -9.77 1.71
N ILE A 16 -9.12 -10.91 1.24
CA ILE A 16 -8.48 -11.06 -0.06
C ILE A 16 -9.50 -11.66 -1.02
N ASP A 17 -9.76 -10.99 -2.14
CA ASP A 17 -10.64 -11.53 -3.17
C ASP A 17 -9.93 -12.54 -4.09
N GLU A 18 -10.68 -13.25 -4.93
CA GLU A 18 -10.15 -14.28 -5.83
C GLU A 18 -9.07 -13.72 -6.79
N ARG A 19 -9.19 -12.47 -7.23
CA ARG A 19 -8.23 -11.83 -8.16
C ARG A 19 -6.96 -11.46 -7.43
N GLU A 20 -7.09 -10.91 -6.22
CA GLU A 20 -5.97 -10.62 -5.34
C GLU A 20 -5.22 -11.90 -4.98
N TYR A 21 -5.93 -12.99 -4.65
CA TYR A 21 -5.31 -14.28 -4.37
C TYR A 21 -4.59 -14.88 -5.58
N ALA A 22 -5.19 -14.84 -6.77
CA ALA A 22 -4.54 -15.25 -8.01
C ALA A 22 -3.24 -14.46 -8.25
N ARG A 23 -3.25 -13.15 -7.96
CA ARG A 23 -2.04 -12.32 -8.07
C ARG A 23 -0.98 -12.67 -7.02
N ILE A 24 -1.38 -13.04 -5.80
CA ILE A 24 -0.46 -13.54 -4.76
C ILE A 24 0.25 -14.80 -5.24
N LEU A 25 -0.49 -15.75 -5.82
CA LEU A 25 0.08 -16.99 -6.37
C LEU A 25 1.07 -16.71 -7.50
N GLU A 26 0.75 -15.77 -8.40
CA GLU A 26 1.66 -15.35 -9.47
C GLU A 26 2.96 -14.72 -8.93
N LEU A 27 2.85 -13.86 -7.92
CA LEU A 27 4.00 -13.17 -7.33
C LEU A 27 4.91 -14.11 -6.55
N LEU A 28 4.34 -15.10 -5.86
CA LEU A 28 5.10 -16.06 -5.04
C LEU A 28 5.56 -17.29 -5.82
N GLY A 29 4.88 -17.65 -6.91
CA GLY A 29 5.08 -18.90 -7.64
C GLY A 29 4.65 -20.16 -6.87
N ARG A 30 3.94 -19.99 -5.74
CA ARG A 30 3.43 -21.05 -4.86
C ARG A 30 2.31 -20.50 -3.97
N GLU A 31 1.65 -21.37 -3.22
CA GLU A 31 0.74 -20.95 -2.17
C GLU A 31 1.49 -20.20 -1.05
N PRO A 32 0.92 -19.11 -0.51
CA PRO A 32 1.45 -18.47 0.69
C PRO A 32 1.28 -19.39 1.90
N ASN A 33 2.11 -19.23 2.92
CA ASN A 33 1.77 -19.75 4.25
C ASN A 33 0.86 -18.76 5.01
N LEU A 34 0.37 -19.16 6.19
CA LEU A 34 -0.54 -18.32 6.99
C LEU A 34 0.05 -16.94 7.33
N THR A 35 1.35 -16.87 7.63
CA THR A 35 2.02 -15.60 7.94
C THR A 35 2.09 -14.70 6.71
N GLU A 36 2.44 -15.25 5.55
CA GLU A 36 2.47 -14.52 4.28
C GLU A 36 1.09 -14.03 3.88
N LEU A 37 0.05 -14.87 4.02
CA LEU A 37 -1.34 -14.50 3.78
C LEU A 37 -1.77 -13.33 4.67
N GLY A 38 -1.42 -13.36 5.96
CA GLY A 38 -1.65 -12.26 6.90
C GLY A 38 -0.95 -10.97 6.51
N ILE A 39 0.29 -11.04 5.98
CA ILE A 39 1.01 -9.87 5.46
C ILE A 39 0.28 -9.28 4.25
N PHE A 40 -0.13 -10.11 3.29
CA PHE A 40 -0.89 -9.64 2.12
C PHE A 40 -2.22 -8.99 2.53
N SER A 41 -2.95 -9.60 3.47
CA SER A 41 -4.21 -9.08 4.00
C SER A 41 -4.10 -7.62 4.46
N VAL A 42 -3.10 -7.32 5.30
CA VAL A 42 -2.90 -5.95 5.81
C VAL A 42 -2.37 -5.03 4.73
N MET A 43 -1.32 -5.44 4.00
CA MET A 43 -0.64 -4.58 3.04
C MET A 43 -1.50 -4.21 1.83
N TRP A 44 -2.46 -5.06 1.45
CA TRP A 44 -3.37 -4.84 0.32
C TRP A 44 -4.76 -4.37 0.77
N SER A 45 -4.96 -4.15 2.08
CA SER A 45 -6.14 -3.44 2.58
C SER A 45 -6.25 -2.03 1.99
N GLU A 46 -7.45 -1.46 1.95
CA GLU A 46 -7.63 -0.07 1.48
C GLU A 46 -6.80 0.93 2.30
N HIS A 47 -6.69 0.70 3.61
CA HIS A 47 -5.95 1.57 4.53
C HIS A 47 -4.47 1.71 4.15
N CYS A 48 -3.81 0.61 3.78
CA CYS A 48 -2.39 0.61 3.43
C CYS A 48 -2.15 0.90 1.95
N SER A 49 -2.99 0.33 1.06
CA SER A 49 -2.74 0.36 -0.38
C SER A 49 -3.33 1.57 -1.10
N TYR A 50 -4.30 2.25 -0.48
CA TYR A 50 -5.10 3.30 -1.12
C TYR A 50 -5.72 2.84 -2.45
N LYS A 51 -6.05 1.54 -2.59
CA LYS A 51 -6.37 0.93 -3.90
C LYS A 51 -7.54 1.61 -4.62
N SER A 52 -8.55 2.08 -3.89
CA SER A 52 -9.65 2.86 -4.45
C SER A 52 -9.32 4.34 -4.64
N SER A 53 -8.63 4.95 -3.68
CA SER A 53 -8.42 6.40 -3.62
C SER A 53 -7.25 6.90 -4.47
N ARG A 54 -6.22 6.06 -4.70
CA ARG A 54 -4.98 6.40 -5.41
C ARG A 54 -5.22 6.95 -6.82
N ILE A 55 -6.23 6.45 -7.54
CA ILE A 55 -6.54 6.93 -8.90
C ILE A 55 -7.08 8.37 -8.89
N HIS A 56 -7.72 8.79 -7.80
CA HIS A 56 -8.27 10.13 -7.65
C HIS A 56 -7.18 11.09 -7.15
N LEU A 57 -6.38 10.66 -6.17
CA LEU A 57 -5.28 11.46 -5.60
C LEU A 57 -4.23 11.85 -6.64
N LYS A 58 -3.97 11.00 -7.64
CA LYS A 58 -3.05 11.30 -8.76
C LYS A 58 -3.45 12.52 -9.60
N LYS A 59 -4.70 12.99 -9.51
CA LYS A 59 -5.20 14.16 -10.26
C LYS A 59 -4.87 15.49 -9.59
N LEU A 60 -4.47 15.47 -8.32
CA LEU A 60 -4.15 16.69 -7.58
C LEU A 60 -2.84 17.32 -8.09
N PRO A 61 -2.74 18.66 -8.15
CA PRO A 61 -1.49 19.34 -8.46
C PRO A 61 -0.47 19.10 -7.34
N THR A 62 0.71 18.63 -7.71
CA THR A 62 1.76 18.21 -6.75
C THR A 62 3.11 18.88 -6.99
N LYS A 63 3.18 19.79 -7.97
CA LYS A 63 4.42 20.46 -8.38
C LYS A 63 4.25 21.96 -8.29
N ALA A 64 5.22 22.61 -7.64
CA ALA A 64 5.42 24.06 -7.66
C ALA A 64 6.89 24.37 -7.36
N PRO A 65 7.42 25.56 -7.69
CA PRO A 65 8.83 25.90 -7.48
C PRO A 65 9.31 25.78 -6.02
N TRP A 66 8.41 25.97 -5.06
CA TRP A 66 8.70 25.87 -3.62
C TRP A 66 8.46 24.46 -3.05
N VAL A 67 8.05 23.48 -3.85
CA VAL A 67 7.89 22.10 -3.38
C VAL A 67 9.24 21.39 -3.46
N ILE A 68 9.83 21.12 -2.30
CA ILE A 68 11.06 20.33 -2.19
C ILE A 68 10.71 18.83 -2.30
N GLN A 69 9.67 18.39 -1.59
CA GLN A 69 9.19 17.01 -1.61
C GLN A 69 7.66 16.96 -1.65
N GLY A 70 7.12 16.39 -2.74
CA GLY A 70 5.69 16.11 -2.90
C GLY A 70 5.29 14.72 -2.37
N PRO A 71 4.09 14.21 -2.72
CA PRO A 71 3.64 12.90 -2.28
C PRO A 71 4.60 11.77 -2.66
N GLY A 72 4.83 10.83 -1.74
CA GLY A 72 5.71 9.68 -1.92
C GLY A 72 6.48 9.31 -0.66
N GLU A 73 6.76 10.31 0.18
CA GLU A 73 7.45 10.17 1.46
C GLU A 73 6.50 10.29 2.66
N ASN A 74 7.04 10.10 3.86
CA ASN A 74 6.29 10.20 5.11
C ASN A 74 5.70 11.59 5.39
N ALA A 75 6.23 12.66 4.78
CA ALA A 75 5.75 14.03 4.93
C ALA A 75 6.07 14.86 3.68
N GLY A 76 5.30 15.92 3.45
CA GLY A 76 5.59 16.92 2.43
C GLY A 76 6.59 17.97 2.94
N VAL A 77 7.38 18.53 2.02
CA VAL A 77 8.39 19.55 2.34
C VAL A 77 8.29 20.72 1.38
N VAL A 78 8.24 21.94 1.94
CA VAL A 78 8.24 23.19 1.16
C VAL A 78 9.36 24.13 1.59
N ASP A 79 9.95 24.82 0.62
CA ASP A 79 10.88 25.93 0.83
C ASP A 79 10.10 27.15 1.34
N ILE A 80 10.59 27.77 2.42
CA ILE A 80 10.01 28.97 3.02
C ILE A 80 10.96 30.19 2.94
N GLY A 81 12.07 30.06 2.23
CA GLY A 81 13.08 31.10 2.05
C GLY A 81 14.22 31.03 3.06
N GLU A 82 15.25 31.85 2.82
CA GLU A 82 16.42 32.01 3.70
C GLU A 82 17.18 30.70 4.02
N GLY A 83 17.03 29.68 3.16
CA GLY A 83 17.62 28.36 3.36
C GLY A 83 16.85 27.47 4.35
N PHE A 84 15.65 27.86 4.76
CA PHE A 84 14.78 27.07 5.64
C PHE A 84 13.70 26.29 4.86
N ALA A 85 13.24 25.19 5.46
CA ALA A 85 12.15 24.37 4.92
C ALA A 85 11.14 24.00 6.01
N ALA A 86 9.87 23.90 5.64
CA ALA A 86 8.80 23.40 6.50
C ALA A 86 8.41 21.97 6.11
N VAL A 87 8.35 21.07 7.11
CA VAL A 87 7.99 19.65 6.95
C VAL A 87 6.66 19.39 7.65
N PHE A 88 5.69 18.83 6.95
CA PHE A 88 4.34 18.61 7.50
C PHE A 88 3.60 17.44 6.81
N LYS A 89 2.62 16.87 7.53
CA LYS A 89 1.67 15.86 7.05
C LYS A 89 0.30 16.11 7.67
#